data_AF-A0A931YY01-F1
#
_entry.id   AF-A0A931YY01-F1
#
_cell.length_a   1.000
_cell.length_b   1.000
_cell.length_c   1.000
_cell.angle_alpha   90.00
_cell.angle_beta   90.00
_cell.angle_gamma   90.00
#
_symmetry.space_group_name_H-M   'P 1'
#
loop_
_entity.id
_entity.type
_entity.pdbx_description
1 polymer ?
#
loop_
_entity_poly.entity_id
_entity_poly.type
_entity_poly.pdbx_seq_one_letter_code
_entity_poly.pdbx_strand_id
1 'polypeptide(L)'
;MNKIQLGEVSITRIVEIGRSAYPTTTMLPDATAEAIARHHGWLRPHFWDEETGDLGARIQTYVVETPRHTVLIDTGVGNGKHREASPLWHLRESDWLDDLAAAGVKPEDVDVVLCTHLHVDHVGWNTHWDGNRWAPTFPAAKYVFAGEEWEFWRYESESGREEWGCIADSVAPIVEAELAELVESTYAVDDWLSLEPAPGHTPGHVCVRLRTRAGEAVFAGDLMHRTVQVAEPQWSSRARPGRPLPAPGPHRARGRRLPLPARGLGARGRGMMIGETLIRVSLTVNGRAVEREVAPRRSLADFLREDLGLTGTHVGCEHGACGACTVLLDGRPVRSCLLFAVQLDGAAVTTIEGLTPAEGLSPLQEAFRECHALQCGFCTPGMIAVSHELLARNPAPSADQIREALAGNLCVCTGYVNIVRAVERAARAGAGA
;
A
#
# COMPACT_ATOMS: atom_id res chain seq x y z
N MET A 1 -6.77 -32.48 -6.01
CA MET A 1 -6.72 -31.78 -4.72
C MET A 1 -5.40 -32.06 -4.04
N ASN A 2 -4.70 -31.01 -3.59
CA ASN A 2 -3.47 -31.14 -2.82
C ASN A 2 -3.79 -30.81 -1.36
N LYS A 3 -3.78 -31.82 -0.49
CA LYS A 3 -3.96 -31.68 0.97
C LYS A 3 -2.60 -31.78 1.66
N ILE A 4 -2.31 -30.84 2.54
CA ILE A 4 -1.10 -30.78 3.35
C ILE A 4 -1.51 -30.90 4.82
N GLN A 5 -0.79 -31.71 5.59
CA GLN A 5 -0.94 -31.80 7.04
C GLN A 5 0.20 -31.04 7.73
N LEU A 6 -0.11 -30.08 8.60
CA LEU A 6 0.87 -29.35 9.40
C LEU A 6 0.56 -29.53 10.88
N GLY A 7 1.05 -30.61 11.48
CA GLY A 7 0.70 -30.98 12.85
C GLY A 7 -0.78 -31.32 12.95
N GLU A 8 -1.51 -30.58 13.79
CA GLU A 8 -2.94 -30.79 14.05
C GLU A 8 -3.87 -30.18 13.00
N VAL A 9 -3.33 -29.41 12.05
CA VAL A 9 -4.12 -28.63 11.08
C VAL A 9 -3.96 -29.23 9.68
N SER A 10 -5.07 -29.39 8.96
CA SER A 10 -5.04 -29.71 7.53
C SER A 10 -5.30 -28.49 6.65
N ILE A 11 -4.58 -28.42 5.53
CA ILE A 11 -4.68 -27.36 4.55
C ILE A 11 -5.01 -28.00 3.21
N THR A 12 -6.18 -27.70 2.65
CA THR A 12 -6.60 -28.18 1.32
C THR A 12 -6.72 -26.99 0.38
N ARG A 13 -6.12 -27.12 -0.80
CA ARG A 13 -6.17 -26.07 -1.83
C ARG A 13 -7.19 -26.40 -2.91
N ILE A 14 -8.11 -25.47 -3.15
CA ILE A 14 -9.14 -25.52 -4.19
C ILE A 14 -8.79 -24.45 -5.24
N VAL A 15 -8.60 -24.86 -6.48
CA VAL A 15 -8.18 -23.95 -7.57
C VAL A 15 -9.39 -23.68 -8.46
N GLU A 16 -9.88 -22.44 -8.45
CA GLU A 16 -11.00 -22.03 -9.30
C GLU A 16 -10.55 -21.75 -10.74
N ILE A 17 -9.39 -21.10 -10.89
CA ILE A 17 -8.82 -20.72 -12.17
C ILE A 17 -7.34 -21.09 -12.17
N GLY A 18 -6.94 -21.97 -13.09
CA GLY A 18 -5.56 -22.48 -13.19
C GLY A 18 -4.60 -21.67 -14.05
N ARG A 19 -5.08 -20.56 -14.66
CA ARG A 19 -4.34 -19.69 -15.57
C ARG A 19 -4.63 -18.22 -15.28
N SER A 20 -3.76 -17.34 -15.78
CA SER A 20 -3.96 -15.90 -15.62
C SER A 20 -5.03 -15.34 -16.55
N ALA A 21 -5.78 -14.35 -16.07
CA ALA A 21 -6.63 -13.49 -16.90
C ALA A 21 -5.80 -12.50 -17.76
N TYR A 22 -4.57 -12.20 -17.34
CA TYR A 22 -3.71 -11.18 -17.95
C TYR A 22 -2.31 -11.70 -18.28
N PRO A 23 -1.64 -11.16 -19.30
CA PRO A 23 -0.23 -11.42 -19.54
C PRO A 23 0.65 -10.96 -18.36
N THR A 24 1.75 -11.66 -18.09
CA THR A 24 2.73 -11.31 -17.05
C THR A 24 3.26 -9.90 -17.24
N THR A 25 3.56 -9.49 -18.47
CA THR A 25 4.10 -8.15 -18.78
C THR A 25 3.08 -7.03 -18.58
N THR A 26 1.78 -7.34 -18.58
CA THR A 26 0.73 -6.38 -18.23
C THR A 26 0.65 -6.19 -16.72
N MET A 27 0.76 -7.29 -15.97
CA MET A 27 0.74 -7.26 -14.49
C MET A 27 2.04 -6.71 -13.91
N LEU A 28 3.18 -7.07 -14.49
CA LEU A 28 4.53 -6.67 -14.10
C LEU A 28 5.11 -5.79 -15.21
N PRO A 29 4.86 -4.47 -15.20
CA PRO A 29 5.24 -3.56 -16.29
C PRO A 29 6.75 -3.48 -16.54
N ASP A 30 7.56 -3.77 -15.52
CA ASP A 30 9.03 -3.74 -15.59
C ASP A 30 9.61 -5.08 -16.07
N ALA A 31 8.77 -6.10 -16.23
CA ALA A 31 9.15 -7.39 -16.78
C ALA A 31 9.15 -7.34 -18.31
N THR A 32 10.20 -7.89 -18.93
CA THR A 32 10.25 -8.13 -20.38
C THR A 32 10.27 -9.63 -20.66
N ALA A 33 9.78 -10.03 -21.83
CA ALA A 33 9.83 -11.44 -22.25
C ALA A 33 11.26 -12.00 -22.22
N GLU A 34 12.25 -11.20 -22.64
CA GLU A 34 13.67 -11.57 -22.57
C GLU A 34 14.16 -11.76 -21.12
N ALA A 35 13.78 -10.86 -20.21
CA ALA A 35 14.18 -10.97 -18.81
C ALA A 35 13.55 -12.20 -18.13
N ILE A 36 12.29 -12.51 -18.43
CA ILE A 36 11.61 -13.72 -17.95
C ILE A 36 12.28 -14.98 -18.53
N ALA A 37 12.70 -14.94 -19.80
CA ALA A 37 13.35 -16.07 -20.46
C ALA A 37 14.64 -16.51 -19.75
N ARG A 38 15.36 -15.58 -19.09
CA ARG A 38 16.55 -15.91 -18.27
C ARG A 38 16.23 -16.85 -17.10
N HIS A 39 14.97 -16.88 -16.66
CA HIS A 39 14.49 -17.69 -15.55
C HIS A 39 13.83 -19.01 -15.99
N HIS A 40 13.72 -19.28 -17.30
CA HIS A 40 13.07 -20.48 -17.82
C HIS A 40 13.62 -21.80 -17.25
N GLY A 41 14.91 -21.84 -16.92
CA GLY A 41 15.57 -23.05 -16.40
C GLY A 41 14.96 -23.58 -15.09
N TRP A 42 14.37 -22.71 -14.26
CA TRP A 42 13.73 -23.10 -13.01
C TRP A 42 12.21 -22.86 -12.99
N LEU A 43 11.70 -21.98 -13.86
CA LEU A 43 10.26 -21.78 -14.04
C LEU A 43 9.59 -22.97 -14.73
N ARG A 44 10.29 -23.62 -15.68
CA ARG A 44 9.76 -24.78 -16.41
C ARG A 44 10.03 -26.08 -15.65
N PRO A 45 9.11 -27.07 -15.72
CA PRO A 45 7.80 -27.01 -16.37
C PRO A 45 6.66 -26.53 -15.45
N HIS A 46 6.95 -26.22 -14.17
CA HIS A 46 5.90 -26.15 -13.14
C HIS A 46 5.17 -24.81 -13.03
N PHE A 47 5.82 -23.72 -13.44
CA PHE A 47 5.32 -22.35 -13.33
C PHE A 47 5.11 -21.66 -14.68
N TRP A 48 5.44 -22.35 -15.77
CA TRP A 48 5.26 -21.90 -17.14
C TRP A 48 4.09 -22.65 -17.79
N ASP A 49 3.20 -21.92 -18.43
CA ASP A 49 2.10 -22.46 -19.22
C ASP A 49 2.52 -22.44 -20.70
N GLU A 50 2.72 -23.64 -21.28
CA GLU A 50 3.10 -23.79 -22.69
C GLU A 50 1.95 -23.47 -23.65
N GLU A 51 0.70 -23.54 -23.19
CA GLU A 51 -0.47 -23.20 -24.01
C GLU A 51 -0.57 -21.69 -24.20
N THR A 52 -0.37 -20.92 -23.12
CA THR A 52 -0.42 -19.45 -23.18
C THR A 52 0.92 -18.81 -23.54
N GLY A 53 2.03 -19.56 -23.44
CA GLY A 53 3.38 -19.03 -23.61
C GLY A 53 3.76 -18.00 -22.55
N ASP A 54 3.27 -18.17 -21.31
CA ASP A 54 3.44 -17.21 -20.22
C ASP A 54 3.52 -17.93 -18.86
N LEU A 55 3.79 -17.21 -17.77
CA LEU A 55 3.70 -17.75 -16.42
C LEU A 55 2.25 -18.14 -16.08
N GLY A 56 2.10 -19.27 -15.39
CA GLY A 56 0.85 -19.62 -14.75
C GLY A 56 0.50 -18.63 -13.62
N ALA A 57 -0.78 -18.39 -13.41
CA ALA A 57 -1.33 -17.76 -12.21
C ALA A 57 -2.55 -18.56 -11.77
N ARG A 58 -2.80 -18.63 -10.46
CA ARG A 58 -3.88 -19.45 -9.91
C ARG A 58 -4.73 -18.63 -8.97
N ILE A 59 -6.03 -18.56 -9.24
CA ILE A 59 -7.03 -18.08 -8.29
C ILE A 59 -7.51 -19.30 -7.52
N GLN A 60 -7.37 -19.26 -6.21
CA GLN A 60 -7.50 -20.43 -5.35
C GLN A 60 -7.93 -20.04 -3.95
N THR A 61 -8.64 -20.95 -3.31
CA THR A 61 -9.03 -20.88 -1.90
C THR A 61 -8.23 -21.91 -1.12
N TYR A 62 -7.85 -21.53 0.10
CA TYR A 62 -7.32 -22.48 1.07
C TYR A 62 -8.37 -22.80 2.12
N VAL A 63 -8.73 -24.09 2.21
CA VAL A 63 -9.50 -24.64 3.32
C VAL A 63 -8.51 -25.03 4.41
N VAL A 64 -8.63 -24.43 5.59
CA VAL A 64 -7.80 -24.68 6.76
C VAL A 64 -8.67 -25.26 7.87
N GLU A 65 -8.53 -26.55 8.12
CA GLU A 65 -9.27 -27.26 9.17
C GLU A 65 -8.38 -27.35 10.41
N THR A 66 -8.71 -26.57 11.43
CA THR A 66 -8.08 -26.61 12.75
C THR A 66 -8.88 -27.48 13.71
N PRO A 67 -8.37 -27.80 14.91
CA PRO A 67 -9.15 -28.51 15.92
C PRO A 67 -10.43 -27.79 16.39
N ARG A 68 -10.59 -26.47 16.14
CA ARG A 68 -11.82 -25.72 16.49
C ARG A 68 -12.66 -25.30 15.29
N HIS A 69 -12.04 -25.00 14.16
CA HIS A 69 -12.67 -24.24 13.08
C HIS A 69 -12.32 -24.80 11.70
N THR A 70 -13.30 -24.79 10.81
CA THR A 70 -13.15 -24.85 9.35
C THR A 70 -13.06 -23.42 8.81
N VAL A 71 -11.88 -23.04 8.31
CA VAL A 71 -11.61 -21.68 7.82
C VAL A 71 -11.39 -21.70 6.31
N LEU A 72 -12.04 -20.78 5.59
CA LEU A 72 -11.69 -20.46 4.21
C LEU A 72 -10.83 -19.21 4.16
N ILE A 73 -9.69 -19.28 3.48
CA ILE A 73 -8.85 -18.12 3.19
C ILE A 73 -9.02 -17.79 1.72
N ASP A 74 -9.62 -16.63 1.47
CA ASP A 74 -10.09 -16.11 0.18
C ASP A 74 -11.10 -17.03 -0.54
N THR A 75 -11.97 -16.45 -1.35
CA THR A 75 -13.11 -17.15 -1.96
C THR A 75 -13.18 -16.99 -3.48
N GLY A 76 -12.11 -16.59 -4.16
CA GLY A 76 -12.10 -16.59 -5.63
C GLY A 76 -12.96 -15.51 -6.28
N VAL A 77 -13.37 -15.73 -7.53
CA VAL A 77 -14.10 -14.78 -8.40
C VAL A 77 -15.62 -14.92 -8.30
N GLY A 78 -16.14 -16.12 -8.06
CA GLY A 78 -17.58 -16.37 -7.92
C GLY A 78 -18.30 -16.51 -9.26
N ASN A 79 -19.46 -17.19 -9.23
CA ASN A 79 -20.30 -17.37 -10.41
C ASN A 79 -21.29 -16.22 -10.64
N GLY A 80 -21.71 -16.03 -11.90
CA GLY A 80 -22.85 -15.17 -12.27
C GLY A 80 -22.62 -13.67 -12.09
N LYS A 81 -21.39 -13.23 -11.85
CA LYS A 81 -21.05 -11.82 -11.55
C LYS A 81 -20.62 -11.05 -12.80
N HIS A 82 -21.09 -9.81 -12.95
CA HIS A 82 -20.73 -8.97 -14.10
C HIS A 82 -19.32 -8.37 -13.94
N ARG A 83 -18.39 -8.79 -14.78
CA ARG A 83 -16.98 -8.32 -14.82
C ARG A 83 -16.53 -7.97 -16.25
N GLU A 84 -17.23 -7.05 -16.91
CA GLU A 84 -17.12 -6.81 -18.37
C GLU A 84 -15.68 -6.63 -18.89
N ALA A 85 -14.78 -6.08 -18.07
CA ALA A 85 -13.38 -5.89 -18.42
C ALA A 85 -12.54 -7.19 -18.49
N SER A 86 -13.05 -8.33 -18.01
CA SER A 86 -12.36 -9.63 -18.06
C SER A 86 -13.29 -10.74 -18.56
N PRO A 87 -13.09 -11.25 -19.79
CA PRO A 87 -13.88 -12.38 -20.30
C PRO A 87 -13.74 -13.66 -19.46
N LEU A 88 -12.63 -13.82 -18.73
CA LEU A 88 -12.41 -14.99 -17.88
C LEU A 88 -13.25 -14.95 -16.59
N TRP A 89 -13.65 -13.74 -16.16
CA TRP A 89 -14.37 -13.51 -14.91
C TRP A 89 -15.85 -13.14 -15.15
N HIS A 90 -16.17 -12.53 -16.29
CA HIS A 90 -17.51 -12.05 -16.59
C HIS A 90 -18.54 -13.18 -16.72
N LEU A 91 -19.57 -13.16 -15.88
CA LEU A 91 -20.67 -14.14 -15.85
C LEU A 91 -20.14 -15.58 -15.87
N ARG A 92 -19.05 -15.81 -15.15
CA ARG A 92 -18.41 -17.12 -15.05
C ARG A 92 -19.37 -18.12 -14.43
N GLU A 93 -19.31 -19.33 -14.94
CA GLU A 93 -19.86 -20.51 -14.28
C GLU A 93 -18.73 -21.51 -14.06
N SER A 94 -18.64 -22.05 -12.85
CA SER A 94 -17.64 -23.01 -12.42
C SER A 94 -18.20 -23.95 -11.36
N ASP A 95 -17.59 -25.13 -11.26
CA ASP A 95 -17.96 -26.20 -10.32
C ASP A 95 -17.28 -26.02 -8.94
N TRP A 96 -16.90 -24.78 -8.57
CA TRP A 96 -16.10 -24.51 -7.37
C TRP A 96 -16.76 -25.00 -6.07
N LEU A 97 -18.11 -24.91 -5.97
CA LEU A 97 -18.84 -25.45 -4.83
C LEU A 97 -18.81 -27.00 -4.79
N ASP A 98 -18.80 -27.65 -5.94
CA ASP A 98 -18.65 -29.11 -6.01
C ASP A 98 -17.21 -29.51 -5.63
N ASP A 99 -16.20 -28.72 -6.01
CA ASP A 99 -14.82 -28.91 -5.57
C ASP A 99 -14.65 -28.70 -4.06
N LEU A 100 -15.36 -27.73 -3.47
CA LEU A 100 -15.42 -27.54 -2.02
C LEU A 100 -16.06 -28.73 -1.32
N ALA A 101 -17.19 -29.23 -1.84
CA ALA A 101 -17.85 -30.42 -1.34
C ALA A 101 -16.96 -31.67 -1.47
N ALA A 102 -16.20 -31.80 -2.56
CA ALA A 102 -15.24 -32.88 -2.78
C ALA A 102 -14.04 -32.80 -1.82
N ALA A 103 -13.71 -31.60 -1.32
CA ALA A 103 -12.75 -31.40 -0.22
C ALA A 103 -13.34 -31.76 1.16
N GLY A 104 -14.63 -32.11 1.23
CA GLY A 104 -15.33 -32.51 2.44
C GLY A 104 -15.95 -31.36 3.23
N VAL A 105 -16.01 -30.16 2.64
CA VAL A 105 -16.57 -28.98 3.29
C VAL A 105 -17.86 -28.57 2.60
N LYS A 106 -18.92 -28.37 3.38
CA LYS A 106 -20.15 -27.76 2.88
C LYS A 106 -20.22 -26.30 3.30
N PRO A 107 -20.97 -25.45 2.59
CA PRO A 107 -21.05 -24.04 2.95
C PRO A 107 -21.58 -23.78 4.37
N GLU A 108 -22.46 -24.64 4.89
CA GLU A 108 -22.98 -24.58 6.25
C GLU A 108 -21.96 -24.98 7.34
N ASP A 109 -20.89 -25.69 6.97
CA ASP A 109 -19.86 -26.20 7.89
C ASP A 109 -18.68 -25.22 8.06
N VAL A 110 -18.68 -24.10 7.33
CA VAL A 110 -17.63 -23.09 7.39
C VAL A 110 -17.86 -22.17 8.59
N ASP A 111 -16.89 -22.12 9.51
CA ASP A 111 -16.96 -21.27 10.70
C ASP A 111 -16.45 -19.85 10.43
N VAL A 112 -15.41 -19.73 9.59
CA VAL A 112 -14.74 -18.46 9.30
C VAL A 112 -14.39 -18.36 7.83
N VAL A 113 -14.69 -17.21 7.22
CA VAL A 113 -14.18 -16.79 5.92
C VAL A 113 -13.25 -15.61 6.15
N LEU A 114 -11.98 -15.75 5.82
CA LEU A 114 -10.95 -14.74 6.01
C LEU A 114 -10.49 -14.25 4.63
N CYS A 115 -10.72 -12.97 4.34
CA CYS A 115 -10.21 -12.35 3.12
C CYS A 115 -8.88 -11.65 3.40
N THR A 116 -7.83 -12.00 2.65
CA THR A 116 -6.52 -11.33 2.71
C THR A 116 -6.62 -9.88 2.26
N HIS A 117 -7.51 -9.61 1.31
CA HIS A 117 -7.88 -8.28 0.84
C HIS A 117 -9.20 -8.36 0.04
N LEU A 118 -9.76 -7.23 -0.40
CA LEU A 118 -11.11 -7.18 -1.00
C LEU A 118 -11.11 -6.99 -2.53
N HIS A 119 -10.16 -7.60 -3.24
CA HIS A 119 -10.23 -7.68 -4.70
C HIS A 119 -11.20 -8.76 -5.18
N VAL A 120 -11.64 -8.58 -6.43
CA VAL A 120 -12.64 -9.38 -7.12
C VAL A 120 -12.40 -10.89 -7.06
N ASP A 121 -11.15 -11.31 -7.15
CA ASP A 121 -10.70 -12.70 -7.17
C ASP A 121 -10.41 -13.29 -5.78
N HIS A 122 -10.75 -12.56 -4.72
CA HIS A 122 -10.61 -13.00 -3.33
C HIS A 122 -11.94 -13.01 -2.55
N VAL A 123 -12.97 -12.35 -3.08
CA VAL A 123 -14.26 -12.16 -2.36
C VAL A 123 -15.45 -12.76 -3.09
N GLY A 124 -15.28 -13.20 -4.33
CA GLY A 124 -16.37 -13.55 -5.22
C GLY A 124 -17.33 -14.59 -4.68
N TRP A 125 -16.84 -15.72 -4.17
CA TRP A 125 -17.71 -16.73 -3.56
C TRP A 125 -18.18 -16.38 -2.15
N ASN A 126 -17.90 -15.19 -1.61
CA ASN A 126 -18.54 -14.76 -0.36
C ASN A 126 -20.07 -14.77 -0.48
N THR A 127 -20.58 -14.51 -1.69
CA THR A 127 -22.00 -14.47 -2.00
C THR A 127 -22.35 -15.32 -3.22
N HIS A 128 -23.59 -15.76 -3.30
CA HIS A 128 -24.19 -16.34 -4.49
C HIS A 128 -25.51 -15.64 -4.81
N TRP A 129 -25.97 -15.76 -6.05
CA TRP A 129 -27.28 -15.24 -6.45
C TRP A 129 -28.38 -16.23 -6.06
N ASP A 130 -29.32 -15.83 -5.20
CA ASP A 130 -30.43 -16.68 -4.74
C ASP A 130 -31.69 -16.59 -5.63
N GLY A 131 -31.63 -15.83 -6.72
CA GLY A 131 -32.77 -15.50 -7.59
C GLY A 131 -33.37 -14.11 -7.33
N ASN A 132 -33.05 -13.49 -6.20
CA ASN A 132 -33.56 -12.18 -5.80
C ASN A 132 -32.46 -11.20 -5.39
N ARG A 133 -31.44 -11.68 -4.67
CA ARG A 133 -30.31 -10.88 -4.19
C ARG A 133 -29.03 -11.71 -4.13
N TRP A 134 -27.92 -11.00 -3.92
CA TRP A 134 -26.67 -11.62 -3.49
C TRP A 134 -26.81 -12.02 -2.02
N ALA A 135 -26.84 -13.32 -1.76
CA ALA A 135 -26.95 -13.89 -0.42
C ALA A 135 -25.60 -14.49 0.03
N PRO A 136 -25.29 -14.49 1.33
CA PRO A 136 -24.07 -15.13 1.84
C PRO A 136 -24.00 -16.60 1.42
N THR A 137 -22.88 -17.00 0.83
CA THR A 137 -22.62 -18.42 0.49
C THR A 137 -22.42 -19.25 1.73
N PHE A 138 -21.78 -18.69 2.77
CA PHE A 138 -21.43 -19.36 4.03
C PHE A 138 -22.25 -18.76 5.18
N PRO A 139 -23.54 -19.13 5.33
CA PRO A 139 -24.46 -18.44 6.22
C PRO A 139 -24.16 -18.61 7.72
N ALA A 140 -23.39 -19.64 8.09
CA ALA A 140 -22.96 -19.87 9.47
C ALA A 140 -21.61 -19.22 9.80
N ALA A 141 -20.89 -18.75 8.77
CA ALA A 141 -19.53 -18.25 8.93
C ALA A 141 -19.50 -16.81 9.44
N LYS A 142 -18.45 -16.51 10.21
CA LYS A 142 -17.98 -15.14 10.42
C LYS A 142 -17.04 -14.74 9.29
N TYR A 143 -17.31 -13.61 8.65
CA TYR A 143 -16.47 -13.08 7.59
C TYR A 143 -15.51 -12.04 8.15
N VAL A 144 -14.23 -12.38 8.25
CA VAL A 144 -13.21 -11.54 8.85
C VAL A 144 -12.58 -10.66 7.76
N PHE A 145 -12.77 -9.34 7.91
CA PHE A 145 -12.17 -8.34 7.03
C PHE A 145 -11.32 -7.37 7.85
N ALA A 146 -10.12 -7.03 7.36
CA ALA A 146 -9.35 -5.93 7.95
C ALA A 146 -10.15 -4.63 7.82
N GLY A 147 -10.33 -3.91 8.92
CA GLY A 147 -11.16 -2.69 8.96
C GLY A 147 -10.67 -1.61 8.00
N GLU A 148 -9.36 -1.41 7.92
CA GLU A 148 -8.73 -0.46 6.99
C GLU A 148 -9.02 -0.81 5.52
N GLU A 149 -9.05 -2.11 5.20
CA GLU A 149 -9.37 -2.61 3.85
C GLU A 149 -10.83 -2.32 3.51
N TRP A 150 -11.76 -2.62 4.42
CA TRP A 150 -13.17 -2.31 4.24
C TRP A 150 -13.42 -0.80 4.07
N GLU A 151 -12.81 0.03 4.92
CA GLU A 151 -12.98 1.49 4.83
C GLU A 151 -12.51 2.04 3.47
N PHE A 152 -11.39 1.54 2.96
CA PHE A 152 -10.89 1.91 1.64
C PHE A 152 -11.84 1.52 0.52
N TRP A 153 -12.21 0.25 0.44
CA TRP A 153 -13.01 -0.26 -0.66
C TRP A 153 -14.45 0.20 -0.64
N ARG A 154 -15.04 0.37 0.55
CA ARG A 154 -16.33 1.02 0.72
C ARG A 154 -16.28 2.43 0.13
N TYR A 155 -15.25 3.21 0.45
CA TYR A 155 -15.13 4.57 -0.07
C TYR A 155 -14.89 4.62 -1.58
N GLU A 156 -14.05 3.73 -2.13
CA GLU A 156 -13.86 3.62 -3.59
C GLU A 156 -15.16 3.23 -4.30
N SER A 157 -15.93 2.29 -3.75
CA SER A 157 -17.22 1.85 -4.29
C SER A 157 -18.28 2.95 -4.23
N GLU A 158 -18.49 3.58 -3.06
CA GLU A 158 -19.43 4.69 -2.89
C GLU A 158 -19.06 5.91 -3.75
N SER A 159 -17.79 6.06 -4.10
CA SER A 159 -17.30 7.12 -4.99
C SER A 159 -17.34 6.76 -6.48
N GLY A 160 -17.78 5.55 -6.84
CA GLY A 160 -17.77 5.05 -8.22
C GLY A 160 -16.38 4.88 -8.84
N ARG A 161 -15.34 4.69 -8.01
CA ARG A 161 -13.95 4.47 -8.44
C ARG A 161 -13.51 3.00 -8.39
N GLU A 162 -14.30 2.15 -7.76
CA GLU A 162 -14.09 0.70 -7.76
C GLU A 162 -14.45 0.12 -9.14
N GLU A 163 -13.54 -0.65 -9.72
CA GLU A 163 -13.58 -1.01 -11.14
C GLU A 163 -14.41 -2.27 -11.44
N TRP A 164 -14.55 -3.17 -10.46
CA TRP A 164 -15.07 -4.52 -10.69
C TRP A 164 -16.51 -4.71 -10.21
N GLY A 165 -17.09 -3.76 -9.48
CA GLY A 165 -18.40 -3.90 -8.82
C GLY A 165 -18.41 -4.92 -7.68
N CYS A 166 -17.24 -5.48 -7.30
CA CYS A 166 -17.18 -6.63 -6.41
C CYS A 166 -17.59 -6.31 -4.98
N ILE A 167 -17.41 -5.06 -4.55
CA ILE A 167 -17.84 -4.62 -3.22
C ILE A 167 -19.36 -4.66 -3.11
N ALA A 168 -20.07 -4.19 -4.13
CA ALA A 168 -21.53 -4.14 -4.13
C ALA A 168 -22.17 -5.53 -4.14
N ASP A 169 -21.57 -6.49 -4.87
CA ASP A 169 -22.17 -7.82 -5.03
C ASP A 169 -21.58 -8.89 -4.10
N SER A 170 -20.38 -8.73 -3.55
CA SER A 170 -19.67 -9.79 -2.82
C SER A 170 -19.29 -9.45 -1.38
N VAL A 171 -19.24 -8.15 -1.02
CA VAL A 171 -18.80 -7.73 0.31
C VAL A 171 -19.92 -7.03 1.08
N ALA A 172 -20.55 -6.01 0.48
CA ALA A 172 -21.65 -5.27 1.10
C ALA A 172 -22.80 -6.17 1.58
N PRO A 173 -23.25 -7.21 0.83
CA PRO A 173 -24.31 -8.10 1.32
C PRO A 173 -23.93 -8.88 2.59
N ILE A 174 -22.64 -9.16 2.79
CA ILE A 174 -22.14 -9.83 4.01
C ILE A 174 -22.21 -8.89 5.22
N VAL A 175 -21.82 -7.62 5.00
CA VAL A 175 -21.91 -6.57 6.03
C VAL A 175 -23.37 -6.29 6.39
N GLU A 176 -24.26 -6.21 5.40
CA GLU A 176 -25.70 -6.02 5.57
C GLU A 176 -26.38 -7.20 6.29
N ALA A 177 -25.86 -8.43 6.10
CA ALA A 177 -26.31 -9.62 6.80
C ALA A 177 -25.74 -9.73 8.24
N GLU A 178 -24.95 -8.75 8.69
CA GLU A 178 -24.30 -8.74 10.02
C GLU A 178 -23.38 -9.94 10.26
N LEU A 179 -22.85 -10.54 9.18
CA LEU A 179 -21.89 -11.65 9.23
C LEU A 179 -20.42 -11.18 9.18
N ALA A 180 -20.19 -9.92 8.81
CA ALA A 180 -18.86 -9.33 8.74
C ALA A 180 -18.32 -8.92 10.11
N GLU A 181 -17.12 -9.39 10.45
CA GLU A 181 -16.33 -8.97 11.60
C GLU A 181 -15.18 -8.09 11.09
N LEU A 182 -15.29 -6.78 11.34
CA LEU A 182 -14.27 -5.80 10.98
C LEU A 182 -13.20 -5.74 12.07
N VAL A 183 -11.98 -6.11 11.75
CA VAL A 183 -10.91 -6.33 12.73
C VAL A 183 -9.65 -5.51 12.46
N GLU A 184 -8.79 -5.37 13.46
CA GLU A 184 -7.43 -4.84 13.26
C GLU A 184 -6.59 -5.79 12.39
N SER A 185 -5.61 -5.26 11.65
CA SER A 185 -4.76 -6.05 10.74
C SER A 185 -3.80 -7.02 11.46
N THR A 186 -3.80 -7.03 12.78
CA THR A 186 -3.06 -7.95 13.67
C THR A 186 -3.97 -8.92 14.43
N TYR A 187 -5.26 -8.98 14.08
CA TYR A 187 -6.26 -9.80 14.74
C TYR A 187 -5.87 -11.28 14.81
N ALA A 188 -6.04 -11.89 15.98
CA ALA A 188 -5.94 -13.33 16.15
C ALA A 188 -7.34 -13.93 16.07
N VAL A 189 -7.58 -14.77 15.07
CA VAL A 189 -8.82 -15.55 14.96
C VAL A 189 -8.89 -16.50 16.15
N ASP A 190 -7.77 -17.18 16.42
CA ASP A 190 -7.58 -18.03 17.58
C ASP A 190 -6.09 -18.35 17.82
N ASP A 191 -5.77 -19.40 18.59
CA ASP A 191 -4.38 -19.80 18.88
C ASP A 191 -3.60 -20.32 17.67
N TRP A 192 -4.27 -20.70 16.57
CA TRP A 192 -3.63 -21.21 15.36
C TRP A 192 -3.48 -20.12 14.30
N LEU A 193 -4.50 -19.27 14.12
CA LEU A 193 -4.57 -18.33 13.01
C LEU A 193 -4.56 -16.87 13.48
N SER A 194 -3.69 -16.08 12.88
CA SER A 194 -3.63 -14.62 13.08
C SER A 194 -3.35 -13.88 11.78
N LEU A 195 -3.77 -12.62 11.72
CA LEU A 195 -3.44 -11.70 10.64
C LEU A 195 -2.07 -11.06 10.88
N GLU A 196 -1.32 -10.87 9.80
CA GLU A 196 -0.06 -10.12 9.77
C GLU A 196 -0.16 -9.04 8.68
N PRO A 197 -0.04 -7.74 9.02
CA PRO A 197 -0.22 -6.67 8.04
C PRO A 197 0.87 -6.70 6.97
N ALA A 198 0.44 -6.69 5.70
CA ALA A 198 1.32 -6.65 4.54
C ALA A 198 0.86 -5.58 3.52
N PRO A 199 0.68 -4.32 3.96
CA PRO A 199 0.13 -3.27 3.10
C PRO A 199 1.03 -3.01 1.90
N GLY A 200 0.41 -2.76 0.75
CA GLY A 200 1.11 -2.42 -0.49
C GLY A 200 0.30 -2.75 -1.72
N HIS A 201 -0.14 -4.00 -1.85
CA HIS A 201 -1.06 -4.42 -2.91
C HIS A 201 -2.41 -3.71 -2.78
N THR A 202 -2.99 -3.76 -1.58
CA THR A 202 -4.07 -2.89 -1.12
C THR A 202 -3.70 -2.27 0.24
N PRO A 203 -4.36 -1.18 0.67
CA PRO A 203 -3.99 -0.48 1.91
C PRO A 203 -4.14 -1.32 3.17
N GLY A 204 -5.12 -2.22 3.24
CA GLY A 204 -5.36 -3.10 4.39
C GLY A 204 -5.06 -4.58 4.09
N HIS A 205 -4.22 -4.87 3.09
CA HIS A 205 -3.79 -6.23 2.76
C HIS A 205 -3.12 -6.91 3.97
N VAL A 206 -3.49 -8.16 4.22
CA VAL A 206 -2.92 -9.01 5.28
C VAL A 206 -2.47 -10.36 4.75
N CYS A 207 -1.38 -10.86 5.32
CA CYS A 207 -1.05 -12.28 5.30
C CYS A 207 -1.78 -13.01 6.44
N VAL A 208 -2.13 -14.28 6.25
CA VAL A 208 -2.63 -15.13 7.33
C VAL A 208 -1.51 -16.03 7.82
N ARG A 209 -1.18 -15.94 9.11
CA ARG A 209 -0.15 -16.75 9.76
C ARG A 209 -0.80 -17.90 10.51
N LEU A 210 -0.39 -19.11 10.16
CA LEU A 210 -0.77 -20.35 10.83
C LEU A 210 0.40 -20.84 11.68
N ARG A 211 0.15 -21.10 12.97
CA ARG A 211 1.12 -21.71 13.89
C ARG A 211 0.58 -23.01 14.42
N THR A 212 1.38 -24.07 14.34
CA THR A 212 1.07 -25.38 14.92
C THR A 212 2.28 -25.91 15.68
N ARG A 213 2.13 -27.05 16.37
CA ARG A 213 3.28 -27.66 17.08
C ARG A 213 4.36 -28.18 16.13
N ALA A 214 4.00 -28.44 14.87
CA ALA A 214 4.90 -28.98 13.86
C ALA A 214 5.64 -27.89 13.06
N GLY A 215 5.18 -26.64 13.12
CA GLY A 215 5.78 -25.53 12.39
C GLY A 215 4.79 -24.40 12.10
N GLU A 216 5.16 -23.57 11.14
CA GLU A 216 4.37 -22.41 10.75
C GLU A 216 4.11 -22.43 9.23
N ALA A 217 3.00 -21.85 8.81
CA ALA A 217 2.70 -21.54 7.43
C ALA A 217 2.19 -20.11 7.31
N VAL A 218 2.37 -19.51 6.12
CA VAL A 218 1.87 -18.18 5.81
C VAL A 218 1.10 -18.26 4.49
N PHE A 219 -0.14 -17.79 4.52
CA PHE A 219 -0.95 -17.55 3.33
C PHE A 219 -0.75 -16.08 2.96
N ALA A 220 0.03 -15.85 1.92
CA ALA A 220 0.55 -14.53 1.61
C ALA A 220 -0.45 -13.60 0.90
N GLY A 221 -1.61 -14.11 0.47
CA GLY A 221 -2.47 -13.42 -0.49
C GLY A 221 -1.67 -12.92 -1.70
N ASP A 222 -1.99 -11.72 -2.16
CA ASP A 222 -1.36 -11.10 -3.33
C ASP A 222 -0.07 -10.31 -3.04
N LEU A 223 0.75 -10.79 -2.10
CA LEU A 223 2.10 -10.27 -1.88
C LEU A 223 2.97 -10.37 -3.15
N MET A 224 2.74 -11.40 -3.96
CA MET A 224 3.31 -11.59 -5.30
C MET A 224 2.26 -12.18 -6.23
N HIS A 225 2.27 -11.79 -7.49
CA HIS A 225 1.29 -12.26 -8.48
C HIS A 225 1.90 -13.31 -9.42
N ARG A 226 3.25 -13.37 -9.48
CA ARG A 226 4.00 -14.27 -10.38
C ARG A 226 5.20 -14.85 -9.69
N THR A 227 5.46 -16.14 -9.93
CA THR A 227 6.60 -16.85 -9.33
C THR A 227 7.94 -16.20 -9.65
N VAL A 228 8.09 -15.55 -10.81
CA VAL A 228 9.34 -14.85 -11.18
C VAL A 228 9.71 -13.73 -10.20
N GLN A 229 8.75 -13.15 -9.47
CA GLN A 229 9.00 -12.14 -8.43
C GLN A 229 9.78 -12.70 -7.23
N VAL A 230 9.95 -14.02 -7.10
CA VAL A 230 10.90 -14.61 -6.15
C VAL A 230 12.35 -14.25 -6.51
N ALA A 231 12.68 -14.25 -7.81
CA ALA A 231 14.00 -13.87 -8.30
C ALA A 231 14.10 -12.37 -8.61
N GLU A 232 12.99 -11.74 -8.96
CA GLU A 232 12.89 -10.33 -9.37
C GLU A 232 11.86 -9.58 -8.49
N PRO A 233 12.06 -9.51 -7.16
CA PRO A 233 11.07 -8.94 -6.22
C PRO A 233 10.82 -7.44 -6.44
N GLN A 234 11.72 -6.75 -7.14
CA GLN A 234 11.56 -5.35 -7.52
C GLN A 234 10.52 -5.15 -8.62
N TRP A 235 10.14 -6.19 -9.38
CA TRP A 235 9.08 -6.09 -10.38
C TRP A 235 7.73 -5.96 -9.67
N SER A 236 7.29 -4.72 -9.51
CA SER A 236 6.08 -4.38 -8.78
C SER A 236 4.85 -4.62 -9.63
N SER A 237 3.85 -5.28 -9.06
CA SER A 237 2.59 -5.49 -9.75
C SER A 237 1.86 -4.16 -9.93
N ARG A 238 1.46 -3.87 -11.16
CA ARG A 238 0.40 -2.89 -11.41
C ARG A 238 -0.93 -3.61 -11.23
N ALA A 239 -1.65 -3.26 -10.17
CA ALA A 239 -3.08 -3.57 -10.08
C ALA A 239 -3.91 -2.84 -11.16
N ARG A 240 -3.29 -1.97 -12.00
CA ARG A 240 -3.93 -1.22 -13.09
C ARG A 240 -3.01 -1.08 -14.31
N PRO A 241 -3.41 -1.51 -15.52
CA PRO A 241 -2.77 -1.05 -16.75
C PRO A 241 -3.04 0.46 -16.91
N GLY A 242 -2.01 1.31 -16.74
CA GLY A 242 -2.07 2.73 -17.13
C GLY A 242 -2.22 3.77 -16.02
N ARG A 243 -2.26 3.41 -14.74
CA ARG A 243 -2.15 4.37 -13.63
C ARG A 243 -1.17 3.85 -12.58
N PRO A 244 -0.18 4.64 -12.12
CA PRO A 244 0.71 4.23 -11.04
C PRO A 244 -0.10 3.92 -9.79
N LEU A 245 0.37 2.96 -8.98
CA LEU A 245 -0.19 2.70 -7.66
C LEU A 245 -0.28 4.04 -6.90
N PRO A 246 -1.42 4.36 -6.27
CA PRO A 246 -1.44 5.47 -5.35
C PRO A 246 -0.43 5.15 -4.24
N ALA A 247 0.47 6.10 -3.95
CA ALA A 247 1.23 6.07 -2.71
C ALA A 247 0.23 5.90 -1.54
N PRO A 248 0.59 5.18 -0.45
CA PRO A 248 -0.31 4.99 0.68
C PRO A 248 -0.86 6.33 1.14
N GLY A 249 -2.14 6.56 0.84
CA GLY A 249 -2.86 7.77 1.18
C GLY A 249 -3.28 7.70 2.65
N PRO A 250 -3.34 8.82 3.36
CA PRO A 250 -3.78 8.82 4.74
C PRO A 250 -5.29 8.50 4.79
N HIS A 251 -5.65 7.33 5.28
CA HIS A 251 -7.00 7.06 5.78
C HIS A 251 -7.27 8.00 6.96
N ARG A 252 -7.83 9.17 6.64
CA ARG A 252 -8.36 10.10 7.65
C ARG A 252 -9.68 9.53 8.16
N ALA A 253 -9.65 8.87 9.32
CA ALA A 253 -10.82 8.75 10.18
C ALA A 253 -11.28 10.16 10.61
N ARG A 254 -12.14 10.79 9.81
CA ARG A 254 -12.79 12.05 10.19
C ARG A 254 -13.92 11.73 11.17
N GLY A 255 -13.64 11.87 12.47
CA GLY A 255 -14.69 11.97 13.49
C GLY A 255 -15.62 13.14 13.16
N ARG A 256 -16.81 12.83 12.63
CA ARG A 256 -17.88 13.82 12.41
C ARG A 256 -18.52 14.18 13.75
N ARG A 257 -18.33 15.43 14.18
CA ARG A 257 -19.28 16.08 15.11
C ARG A 257 -20.61 16.29 14.38
N LEU A 258 -21.70 15.79 14.96
CA LEU A 258 -23.07 16.04 14.52
C LEU A 258 -23.41 17.54 14.64
N PRO A 259 -24.11 18.15 13.66
CA PRO A 259 -24.57 19.53 13.77
C PRO A 259 -25.91 19.63 14.51
N LEU A 260 -26.00 20.59 15.44
CA LEU A 260 -27.25 21.07 16.03
C LEU A 260 -28.08 21.84 14.99
N PRO A 261 -29.43 21.86 15.09
CA PRO A 261 -30.28 22.45 14.08
C PRO A 261 -30.28 23.99 14.16
N ALA A 262 -30.06 24.65 13.04
CA ALA A 262 -30.23 26.09 12.90
C ALA A 262 -31.69 26.43 12.58
N ARG A 263 -32.33 27.20 13.47
CA ARG A 263 -33.57 27.95 13.16
C ARG A 263 -33.24 29.09 12.20
N GLY A 264 -34.11 29.29 11.22
CA GLY A 264 -33.91 30.23 10.12
C GLY A 264 -34.09 31.70 10.45
N LEU A 265 -33.58 32.52 9.51
CA LEU A 265 -33.87 33.90 9.08
C LEU A 265 -32.83 34.12 7.97
N GLY A 266 -33.13 34.35 6.69
CA GLY A 266 -33.97 35.38 6.12
C GLY A 266 -33.12 36.21 5.14
N ALA A 267 -33.42 36.08 3.85
CA ALA A 267 -33.16 37.03 2.74
C ALA A 267 -31.71 37.44 2.34
N ARG A 268 -31.37 37.05 1.10
CA ARG A 268 -30.69 37.81 0.03
C ARG A 268 -29.46 38.65 0.41
N GLY A 269 -28.28 38.05 0.20
CA GLY A 269 -27.03 38.76 -0.07
C GLY A 269 -26.35 38.11 -1.27
N ARG A 270 -26.06 38.88 -2.33
CA ARG A 270 -25.20 38.45 -3.43
C ARG A 270 -23.81 38.18 -2.82
N GLY A 271 -23.40 36.92 -2.76
CA GLY A 271 -22.06 36.55 -2.34
C GLY A 271 -21.05 37.05 -3.37
N MET A 272 -20.29 38.09 -3.00
CA MET A 272 -19.08 38.50 -3.68
C MET A 272 -18.12 37.30 -3.70
N MET A 273 -17.68 36.87 -4.88
CA MET A 273 -16.55 35.96 -5.02
C MET A 273 -15.32 36.66 -4.44
N ILE A 274 -14.87 36.23 -3.25
CA ILE A 274 -13.61 36.71 -2.67
C ILE A 274 -12.51 35.96 -3.42
N GLY A 275 -11.95 36.58 -4.46
CA GLY A 275 -10.72 36.06 -5.07
C GLY A 275 -9.62 36.03 -4.01
N GLU A 276 -8.85 34.93 -3.95
CA GLU A 276 -7.73 34.83 -3.02
C GLU A 276 -6.75 35.98 -3.28
N THR A 277 -6.49 36.81 -2.26
CA THR A 277 -5.47 37.87 -2.33
C THR A 277 -4.10 37.21 -2.45
N LEU A 278 -3.41 37.40 -3.57
CA LEU A 278 -2.06 36.88 -3.76
C LEU A 278 -1.01 37.87 -3.25
N ILE A 279 0.07 37.33 -2.68
CA ILE A 279 1.20 38.10 -2.15
C ILE A 279 2.44 37.73 -2.97
N ARG A 280 3.15 38.75 -3.46
CA ARG A 280 4.42 38.55 -4.16
C ARG A 280 5.52 38.23 -3.16
N VAL A 281 6.26 37.15 -3.42
CA VAL A 281 7.42 36.70 -2.63
C VAL A 281 8.63 36.56 -3.54
N SER A 282 9.81 36.93 -3.02
CA SER A 282 11.10 36.78 -3.68
C SER A 282 12.05 36.02 -2.74
N LEU A 283 12.59 34.90 -3.20
CA LEU A 283 13.45 34.02 -2.39
C LEU A 283 14.47 33.31 -3.27
N THR A 284 15.47 32.67 -2.65
CA THR A 284 16.43 31.82 -3.37
C THR A 284 16.11 30.35 -3.10
N VAL A 285 15.88 29.56 -4.15
CA VAL A 285 15.63 28.11 -4.03
C VAL A 285 16.71 27.36 -4.79
N ASN A 286 17.44 26.47 -4.11
CA ASN A 286 18.57 25.71 -4.66
C ASN A 286 19.59 26.60 -5.41
N GLY A 287 19.91 27.76 -4.84
CA GLY A 287 20.84 28.74 -5.41
C GLY A 287 20.27 29.59 -6.56
N ARG A 288 18.99 29.45 -6.93
CA ARG A 288 18.34 30.22 -8.00
C ARG A 288 17.34 31.20 -7.43
N ALA A 289 17.37 32.44 -7.90
CA ALA A 289 16.35 33.44 -7.54
C ALA A 289 14.98 33.03 -8.10
N VAL A 290 13.96 33.08 -7.24
CA VAL A 290 12.57 32.73 -7.54
C VAL A 290 11.68 33.88 -7.09
N GLU A 291 10.78 34.31 -7.96
CA GLU A 291 9.76 35.29 -7.65
C GLU A 291 8.39 34.79 -8.09
N ARG A 292 7.41 34.80 -7.18
CA ARG A 292 6.07 34.24 -7.41
C ARG A 292 5.00 35.01 -6.64
N GLU A 293 3.77 34.98 -7.15
CA GLU A 293 2.59 35.39 -6.41
C GLU A 293 1.95 34.16 -5.77
N VAL A 294 1.76 34.18 -4.45
CA VAL A 294 1.29 33.02 -3.68
C VAL A 294 0.15 33.38 -2.75
N ALA A 295 -0.75 32.44 -2.50
CA ALA A 295 -1.82 32.61 -1.52
C ALA A 295 -1.24 32.67 -0.08
N PRO A 296 -1.81 33.47 0.85
CA PRO A 296 -1.30 33.63 2.22
C PRO A 296 -1.19 32.34 3.03
N ARG A 297 -1.98 31.32 2.68
CA ARG A 297 -2.03 30.03 3.36
C ARG A 297 -1.23 28.94 2.64
N ARG A 298 -0.54 29.28 1.54
CA ARG A 298 0.26 28.32 0.79
C ARG A 298 1.43 27.85 1.66
N SER A 299 1.46 26.57 2.00
CA SER A 299 2.59 26.01 2.75
C SER A 299 3.86 26.05 1.91
N LEU A 300 5.03 26.07 2.55
CA LEU A 300 6.31 25.97 1.84
C LEU A 300 6.39 24.63 1.10
N ALA A 301 5.88 23.56 1.69
CA ALA A 301 5.88 22.24 1.05
C ALA A 301 5.12 22.25 -0.28
N ASP A 302 3.91 22.81 -0.30
CA ASP A 302 3.09 22.87 -1.51
C ASP A 302 3.66 23.86 -2.53
N PHE A 303 4.24 24.96 -2.05
CA PHE A 303 4.93 25.92 -2.91
C PHE A 303 6.09 25.27 -3.68
N LEU A 304 6.95 24.53 -2.97
CA LEU A 304 8.06 23.82 -3.61
C LEU A 304 7.54 22.77 -4.59
N ARG A 305 6.57 21.96 -4.18
CA ARG A 305 6.11 20.79 -4.94
C ARG A 305 5.27 21.14 -6.15
N GLU A 306 4.28 22.01 -5.99
CA GLU A 306 3.28 22.24 -7.03
C GLU A 306 3.55 23.53 -7.82
N ASP A 307 4.04 24.60 -7.17
CA ASP A 307 4.31 25.87 -7.87
C ASP A 307 5.69 25.86 -8.56
N LEU A 308 6.69 25.22 -7.94
CA LEU A 308 8.05 25.12 -8.50
C LEU A 308 8.37 23.76 -9.12
N GLY A 309 7.52 22.75 -8.93
CA GLY A 309 7.74 21.40 -9.46
C GLY A 309 8.86 20.60 -8.78
N LEU A 310 9.34 21.05 -7.62
CA LEU A 310 10.37 20.39 -6.81
C LEU A 310 9.74 19.34 -5.90
N THR A 311 9.47 18.17 -6.48
CA THR A 311 8.64 17.12 -5.87
C THR A 311 9.39 16.19 -4.90
N GLY A 312 10.71 16.32 -4.79
CA GLY A 312 11.57 15.51 -3.91
C GLY A 312 11.35 15.78 -2.42
N THR A 313 10.77 16.92 -2.06
CA THR A 313 10.33 17.18 -0.68
C THR A 313 9.03 16.44 -0.41
N HIS A 314 9.05 15.36 0.37
CA HIS A 314 7.86 14.54 0.62
C HIS A 314 6.98 15.06 1.75
N VAL A 315 5.66 14.97 1.60
CA VAL A 315 4.70 15.39 2.62
C VAL A 315 4.02 14.15 3.20
N GLY A 316 4.29 13.87 4.47
CA GLY A 316 3.73 12.70 5.18
C GLY A 316 2.63 13.11 6.16
N CYS A 317 3.03 13.50 7.38
CA CYS A 317 2.06 13.82 8.43
C CYS A 317 1.43 15.20 8.31
N GLU A 318 2.00 16.19 7.61
CA GLU A 318 1.49 17.57 7.56
C GLU A 318 1.37 18.34 8.89
N HIS A 319 1.88 17.78 10.00
CA HIS A 319 1.89 18.44 11.32
C HIS A 319 3.31 18.51 11.92
N GLY A 320 4.34 18.33 11.09
CA GLY A 320 5.76 18.44 11.48
C GLY A 320 6.35 17.27 12.27
N ALA A 321 5.55 16.26 12.62
CA ALA A 321 5.96 15.11 13.42
C ALA A 321 6.91 14.13 12.69
N CYS A 322 6.64 13.79 11.42
CA CYS A 322 7.37 12.73 10.73
C CYS A 322 8.69 13.17 10.06
N GLY A 323 8.87 14.46 9.81
CA GLY A 323 10.09 15.01 9.21
C GLY A 323 10.36 14.71 7.72
N ALA A 324 9.50 13.99 7.01
CA ALA A 324 9.69 13.72 5.58
C ALA A 324 9.83 15.01 4.73
N CYS A 325 9.13 16.09 5.13
CA CYS A 325 9.10 17.37 4.42
C CYS A 325 10.29 18.30 4.74
N THR A 326 11.36 17.77 5.33
CA THR A 326 12.46 18.61 5.82
C THR A 326 13.26 19.17 4.66
N VAL A 327 13.45 20.49 4.69
CA VAL A 327 14.31 21.27 3.80
C VAL A 327 15.24 22.12 4.66
N LEU A 328 16.29 22.69 4.07
CA LEU A 328 17.15 23.64 4.76
C LEU A 328 16.67 25.06 4.47
N LEU A 329 16.30 25.80 5.51
CA LEU A 329 16.02 27.23 5.47
C LEU A 329 17.21 27.97 6.08
N ASP A 330 17.87 28.79 5.29
CA ASP A 330 19.11 29.49 5.65
C ASP A 330 20.16 28.53 6.26
N GLY A 331 20.28 27.35 5.65
CA GLY A 331 21.19 26.30 6.07
C GLY A 331 20.72 25.44 7.24
N ARG A 332 19.54 25.70 7.85
CA ARG A 332 19.03 24.92 8.99
C ARG A 332 17.81 24.07 8.64
N PRO A 333 17.70 22.83 9.15
CA PRO A 333 16.57 21.96 8.86
C PRO A 333 15.27 22.53 9.45
N VAL A 334 14.24 22.65 8.63
CA VAL A 334 12.89 23.08 9.03
C VAL A 334 11.82 22.18 8.42
N ARG A 335 10.65 22.15 9.05
CA ARG A 335 9.47 21.45 8.53
C ARG A 335 8.74 22.36 7.53
N SER A 336 8.88 22.09 6.24
CA SER A 336 8.23 22.92 5.21
C SER A 336 6.70 22.91 5.31
N CYS A 337 6.08 21.84 5.83
CA CYS A 337 4.62 21.81 6.05
C CYS A 337 4.11 22.75 7.15
N LEU A 338 4.99 23.29 8.01
CA LEU A 338 4.61 24.20 9.10
C LEU A 338 4.94 25.67 8.81
N LEU A 339 5.48 25.97 7.64
CA LEU A 339 5.82 27.33 7.21
C LEU A 339 4.95 27.70 6.02
N PHE A 340 4.58 28.98 5.93
CA PHE A 340 3.93 29.52 4.73
C PHE A 340 4.96 30.15 3.80
N ALA A 341 4.77 29.99 2.48
CA ALA A 341 5.68 30.55 1.48
C ALA A 341 5.81 32.08 1.60
N VAL A 342 4.73 32.76 2.00
CA VAL A 342 4.71 34.22 2.27
C VAL A 342 5.64 34.67 3.39
N GLN A 343 6.07 33.76 4.26
CA GLN A 343 6.98 34.09 5.37
C GLN A 343 8.46 34.06 4.93
N LEU A 344 8.76 33.57 3.73
CA LEU A 344 10.12 33.28 3.28
C LEU A 344 10.68 34.32 2.30
N ASP A 345 10.07 35.50 2.25
CA ASP A 345 10.59 36.61 1.46
C ASP A 345 12.02 36.97 1.92
N GLY A 346 12.94 37.00 0.97
CA GLY A 346 14.38 37.20 1.18
C GLY A 346 15.17 35.99 1.68
N ALA A 347 14.53 34.85 1.98
CA ALA A 347 15.21 33.68 2.55
C ALA A 347 15.84 32.75 1.50
N ALA A 348 16.73 31.87 1.94
CA ALA A 348 17.31 30.80 1.11
C ALA A 348 16.78 29.43 1.50
N VAL A 349 16.23 28.68 0.53
CA VAL A 349 15.70 27.32 0.71
C VAL A 349 16.52 26.33 -0.12
N THR A 350 17.07 25.31 0.52
CA THR A 350 17.73 24.18 -0.15
C THR A 350 16.92 22.92 0.07
N THR A 351 16.50 22.30 -1.04
CA THR A 351 15.73 21.05 -1.11
C THR A 351 16.66 19.86 -1.39
N ILE A 352 16.13 18.64 -1.41
CA ILE A 352 16.92 17.45 -1.78
C ILE A 352 17.48 17.57 -3.21
N GLU A 353 16.73 18.19 -4.12
CA GLU A 353 17.17 18.49 -5.48
C GLU A 353 18.38 19.45 -5.49
N GLY A 354 18.45 20.38 -4.53
CA GLY A 354 19.59 21.27 -4.36
C GLY A 354 20.81 20.61 -3.71
N LEU A 355 20.60 19.55 -2.92
CA LEU A 355 21.67 18.73 -2.33
C LEU A 355 22.19 17.65 -3.29
N THR A 356 21.46 17.39 -4.38
CA THR A 356 21.84 16.41 -5.39
C THR A 356 22.69 17.11 -6.46
N PRO A 357 23.92 16.62 -6.74
CA PRO A 357 24.73 17.16 -7.83
C PRO A 357 24.03 17.03 -9.19
N ALA A 358 24.44 17.84 -10.16
CA ALA A 358 23.89 17.77 -11.52
C ALA A 358 24.15 16.40 -12.19
N GLU A 359 25.24 15.73 -11.83
CA GLU A 359 25.59 14.39 -12.28
C GLU A 359 25.87 13.47 -11.08
N GLY A 360 25.26 12.29 -11.09
CA GLY A 360 25.47 11.27 -10.06
C GLY A 360 24.82 11.58 -8.71
N LEU A 361 25.37 10.99 -7.64
CA LEU A 361 24.90 11.13 -6.27
C LEU A 361 25.93 11.90 -5.44
N SER A 362 25.47 12.68 -4.46
CA SER A 362 26.36 13.22 -3.42
C SER A 362 26.99 12.09 -2.61
N PRO A 363 28.15 12.31 -1.95
CA PRO A 363 28.76 11.29 -1.09
C PRO A 363 27.82 10.73 -0.01
N LEU A 364 26.92 11.57 0.51
CA LEU A 364 25.90 11.17 1.48
C LEU A 364 24.82 10.28 0.84
N GLN A 365 24.31 10.66 -0.33
CA GLN A 365 23.36 9.83 -1.09
C GLN A 365 23.95 8.48 -1.50
N GLU A 366 25.22 8.48 -1.90
CA GLU A 366 25.99 7.29 -2.24
C GLU A 366 26.12 6.36 -1.02
N ALA A 367 26.47 6.90 0.14
CA ALA A 367 26.50 6.13 1.38
C ALA A 367 25.13 5.55 1.77
N PHE A 368 24.03 6.28 1.54
CA PHE A 368 22.68 5.77 1.75
C PHE A 368 22.36 4.60 0.81
N ARG A 369 22.80 4.67 -0.46
CA ARG A 369 22.67 3.57 -1.43
C ARG A 369 23.45 2.34 -1.00
N GLU A 370 24.73 2.50 -0.71
CA GLU A 370 25.65 1.40 -0.36
C GLU A 370 25.31 0.72 0.97
N CYS A 371 24.79 1.47 1.94
CA CYS A 371 24.36 0.92 3.23
C CYS A 371 22.92 0.39 3.22
N HIS A 372 22.24 0.36 2.07
CA HIS A 372 20.83 -0.05 1.96
C HIS A 372 19.92 0.73 2.92
N ALA A 373 20.14 2.05 3.02
CA ALA A 373 19.37 2.97 3.85
C ALA A 373 18.11 3.51 3.11
N LEU A 374 17.71 2.86 2.02
CA LEU A 374 16.70 3.31 1.06
C LEU A 374 15.67 2.20 0.78
N GLN A 375 14.83 1.85 1.76
CA GLN A 375 13.76 0.85 1.57
C GLN A 375 12.59 1.43 0.75
N CYS A 376 11.57 2.03 1.40
CA CYS A 376 10.52 2.75 0.67
C CYS A 376 10.99 4.11 0.13
N GLY A 377 12.11 4.64 0.64
CA GLY A 377 12.65 5.94 0.25
C GLY A 377 11.85 7.16 0.71
N PHE A 378 10.70 7.00 1.35
CA PHE A 378 9.79 8.11 1.64
C PHE A 378 10.38 9.14 2.60
N CYS A 379 11.03 8.70 3.69
CA CYS A 379 11.67 9.61 4.64
C CYS A 379 13.05 10.10 4.18
N THR A 380 13.62 9.49 3.13
CA THR A 380 15.02 9.70 2.72
C THR A 380 15.36 11.16 2.45
N PRO A 381 14.56 11.95 1.68
CA PRO A 381 14.90 13.34 1.43
C PRO A 381 15.14 14.15 2.70
N GLY A 382 14.24 14.01 3.70
CA GLY A 382 14.38 14.68 4.99
C GLY A 382 15.55 14.15 5.83
N MET A 383 15.80 12.84 5.80
CA MET A 383 16.96 12.22 6.45
C MET A 383 18.27 12.75 5.88
N ILE A 384 18.37 12.90 4.56
CA ILE A 384 19.55 13.40 3.87
C ILE A 384 19.75 14.88 4.17
N ALA A 385 18.69 15.71 4.14
CA ALA A 385 18.81 17.12 4.47
C ALA A 385 19.35 17.34 5.89
N VAL A 386 18.84 16.59 6.86
CA VAL A 386 19.27 16.67 8.27
C VAL A 386 20.67 16.11 8.46
N SER A 387 20.99 15.00 7.79
CA SER A 387 22.34 14.42 7.85
C SER A 387 23.38 15.33 7.19
N HIS A 388 23.01 16.00 6.10
CA HIS A 388 23.86 16.98 5.42
C HIS A 388 24.20 18.15 6.36
N GLU A 389 23.20 18.74 7.02
CA GLU A 389 23.46 19.81 7.98
C GLU A 389 24.26 19.32 9.20
N LEU A 390 23.98 18.13 9.72
CA LEU A 390 24.77 17.51 10.78
C LEU A 390 26.25 17.38 10.39
N LEU A 391 26.53 16.86 9.20
CA LEU A 391 27.90 16.63 8.73
C LEU A 391 28.63 17.93 8.41
N ALA A 392 27.92 18.97 7.96
CA ALA A 392 28.48 20.30 7.75
C ALA A 392 28.95 20.94 9.07
N ARG A 393 28.20 20.77 10.16
CA ARG A 393 28.59 21.31 11.48
C ARG A 393 29.54 20.41 12.26
N ASN A 394 29.44 19.10 12.07
CA ASN A 394 30.22 18.09 12.78
C ASN A 394 30.61 16.98 11.79
N PRO A 395 31.80 17.07 11.16
CA PRO A 395 32.25 16.10 10.16
C PRO A 395 32.49 14.68 10.69
N ALA A 396 32.58 14.49 12.01
CA ALA A 396 32.83 13.19 12.64
C ALA A 396 31.87 12.94 13.83
N PRO A 397 30.55 12.85 13.59
CA PRO A 397 29.58 12.65 14.65
C PRO A 397 29.62 11.21 15.16
N SER A 398 29.43 11.04 16.47
CA SER A 398 29.18 9.73 17.07
C SER A 398 27.81 9.18 16.65
N ALA A 399 27.63 7.86 16.75
CA ALA A 399 26.35 7.21 16.46
C ALA A 399 25.17 7.82 17.24
N ASP A 400 25.38 8.22 18.50
CA ASP A 400 24.34 8.83 19.34
C ASP A 400 23.99 10.24 18.87
N GLN A 401 24.98 11.04 18.46
CA GLN A 401 24.73 12.36 17.86
C GLN A 401 23.98 12.25 16.52
N ILE A 402 24.25 11.19 15.73
CA ILE A 402 23.49 10.91 14.50
C ILE A 402 22.04 10.58 14.85
N ARG A 403 21.81 9.70 15.83
CA ARG A 403 20.45 9.34 16.28
C ARG A 403 19.69 10.55 16.81
N GLU A 404 20.34 11.39 17.60
CA GLU A 404 19.74 12.62 18.15
C GLU A 404 19.34 13.59 17.04
N ALA A 405 20.22 13.83 16.06
CA ALA A 405 19.91 14.69 14.92
C ALA A 405 18.73 14.15 14.10
N LEU A 406 18.66 12.83 13.92
CA LEU A 406 17.62 12.17 13.14
C LEU A 406 16.34 11.87 13.94
N ALA A 407 16.29 12.13 15.25
CA ALA A 407 15.14 11.80 16.10
C ALA A 407 13.82 12.45 15.62
N GLY A 408 13.92 13.57 14.91
CA GLY A 408 12.76 14.22 14.29
C GLY A 408 12.31 13.61 12.95
N ASN A 409 13.00 12.62 12.40
CA ASN A 409 12.66 12.05 11.09
C ASN A 409 12.28 10.59 11.28
N LEU A 410 11.01 10.29 11.02
CA LEU A 410 10.46 8.96 11.23
C LEU A 410 10.58 8.13 9.96
N CYS A 411 11.20 6.96 10.07
CA CYS A 411 11.26 5.93 9.05
C CYS A 411 10.17 4.88 9.29
N VAL A 412 9.16 4.85 8.42
CA VAL A 412 8.05 3.87 8.49
C VAL A 412 8.53 2.43 8.31
N CYS A 413 9.59 2.22 7.52
CA CYS A 413 10.18 0.89 7.31
C CYS A 413 11.12 0.45 8.43
N THR A 414 11.34 1.28 9.46
CA THR A 414 12.23 0.99 10.61
C THR A 414 13.71 0.77 10.27
N GLY A 415 14.17 1.22 9.10
CA GLY A 415 15.54 1.04 8.59
C GLY A 415 16.67 1.85 9.29
N TYR A 416 16.46 2.34 10.52
CA TYR A 416 17.33 3.30 11.19
C TYR A 416 18.78 2.83 11.36
N VAL A 417 19.01 1.54 11.56
CA VAL A 417 20.38 0.98 11.69
C VAL A 417 21.19 1.25 10.43
N ASN A 418 20.60 1.06 9.25
CA ASN A 418 21.26 1.31 7.97
C ASN A 418 21.42 2.81 7.69
N ILE A 419 20.44 3.62 8.09
CA ILE A 419 20.51 5.09 7.99
C ILE A 419 21.68 5.63 8.83
N VAL A 420 21.82 5.20 10.09
CA VAL A 420 22.96 5.62 10.94
C VAL A 420 24.29 5.18 10.32
N ARG A 421 24.40 3.93 9.86
CA ARG A 421 25.60 3.43 9.16
C ARG A 421 25.95 4.23 7.92
N ALA A 422 24.95 4.68 7.15
CA ALA A 422 25.15 5.51 5.98
C ALA A 422 25.74 6.87 6.34
N VAL A 423 25.23 7.51 7.40
CA VAL A 423 25.76 8.80 7.88
C VAL A 423 27.20 8.64 8.40
N GLU A 424 27.48 7.59 9.18
CA GLU A 424 28.84 7.28 9.62
C GLU A 424 29.80 7.02 8.45
N ARG A 425 29.32 6.35 7.40
CA ARG A 425 30.11 6.09 6.18
C ARG A 425 30.38 7.39 5.43
N ALA A 426 29.39 8.26 5.28
CA ALA A 426 29.56 9.57 4.66
C ALA A 426 30.54 10.46 5.44
N ALA A 427 30.49 10.42 6.78
CA ALA A 427 31.46 11.10 7.65
C ALA A 427 32.90 10.63 7.38
N ARG A 428 33.12 9.31 7.30
CA ARG A 428 34.44 8.73 6.98
C ARG A 428 34.94 9.10 5.58
N ALA A 429 34.04 9.33 4.63
CA ALA A 429 34.36 9.72 3.26
C ALA A 429 34.63 11.24 3.10
N GLY A 430 34.52 12.04 4.18
CA GLY A 430 34.78 13.48 4.14
C GLY A 430 33.62 14.31 3.57
N ALA A 431 32.39 13.80 3.60
CA ALA A 431 31.21 14.46 3.00
C ALA A 431 30.78 15.79 3.65
N GLY A 432 31.47 16.23 4.72
CA GLY A 432 31.21 17.51 5.41
C GLY A 432 32.20 18.63 5.07
N ALA A 433 33.09 18.43 4.09
CA ALA A 433 34.11 19.39 3.67
C ALA A 433 33.77 20.09 2.36
#